data_AF-A0A259HJU7-F1
#
_entry.id   AF-A0A259HJU7-F1
#
_cell.length_a   1.000
_cell.length_b   1.000
_cell.length_c   1.000
_cell.angle_alpha   90.00
_cell.angle_beta   90.00
_cell.angle_gamma   90.00
#
_symmetry.space_group_name_H-M   'P 1'
#
loop_
_entity.id
_entity.type
_entity.pdbx_description
1 polymer ?
#
loop_
_entity_poly.entity_id
_entity_poly.type
_entity_poly.pdbx_seq_one_letter_code
_entity_poly.pdbx_strand_id
1 'polypeptide(L)'
;MKLSCLIFCCCLSAKLFAQNDLLLLKDKTQTLQTWTNGSYIQFQFSSKQWIEGIVKMVRNDSVTIDQIQVRQVGNQFGFASTDTAHFGLLKLHVNEIYGMPKRRSGNIISSGALFQLGGGAYILLNVANSLIKGEAVFGPQNLTGLGIAGGFFILGKVLQSTHKTYLKMGSRYKMITIQLGTNP
;
A
#
# COMPACT_ATOMS: atom_id res chain seq x y z
N MET A 1 -38.20 33.25 -35.19
CA MET A 1 -37.16 33.91 -34.36
C MET A 1 -37.36 33.83 -32.85
N LYS A 2 -38.59 33.70 -32.31
CA LYS A 2 -38.81 33.67 -30.84
C LYS A 2 -38.42 32.34 -30.15
N LEU A 3 -38.44 31.22 -30.88
CA LEU A 3 -38.15 29.89 -30.31
C LEU A 3 -36.64 29.58 -30.18
N SER A 4 -35.80 30.07 -31.09
CA SER A 4 -34.33 29.87 -31.02
C SER A 4 -33.68 30.59 -29.85
N CYS A 5 -34.21 31.74 -29.42
CA CYS A 5 -33.67 32.47 -28.26
C CYS A 5 -33.93 31.76 -26.93
N LEU A 6 -35.04 31.01 -26.82
CA LEU A 6 -35.42 30.31 -25.60
C LEU A 6 -34.52 29.09 -25.34
N ILE A 7 -34.13 28.38 -26.40
CA ILE A 7 -33.23 27.21 -26.31
C ILE A 7 -31.81 27.64 -25.95
N PHE A 8 -31.33 28.78 -26.48
CA PHE A 8 -30.01 29.32 -26.15
C PHE A 8 -29.91 29.79 -24.68
N CYS A 9 -31.00 30.31 -24.11
CA CYS A 9 -31.04 30.76 -22.72
C CYS A 9 -31.04 29.60 -21.70
N CYS A 10 -31.69 28.47 -22.03
CA CYS A 10 -31.71 27.27 -21.16
C CYS A 10 -30.35 26.54 -21.07
N CYS A 11 -29.44 26.73 -22.02
CA CYS A 11 -28.12 26.08 -21.99
C CYS A 11 -27.08 26.81 -21.12
N LEU A 12 -27.31 28.07 -20.73
CA LEU A 12 -26.35 28.87 -19.96
C LEU A 12 -26.47 28.71 -18.42
N SER A 13 -27.51 28.06 -17.91
CA SER A 13 -27.76 27.92 -16.47
C SER A 13 -27.24 26.62 -15.85
N ALA A 14 -26.52 25.78 -16.61
CA ALA A 14 -25.82 24.62 -16.07
C ALA A 14 -24.55 25.06 -15.31
N LYS A 15 -24.71 25.47 -14.06
CA LYS A 15 -23.57 25.52 -13.13
C LYS A 15 -23.11 24.08 -12.89
N LEU A 16 -22.06 23.66 -13.60
CA LEU A 16 -21.37 22.39 -13.36
C LEU A 16 -20.66 22.43 -12.01
N PHE A 17 -21.31 22.01 -10.93
CA PHE A 17 -20.69 21.72 -9.63
C PHE A 17 -20.01 20.34 -9.63
N ALA A 18 -19.21 20.05 -10.66
CA ALA A 18 -18.55 18.75 -10.81
C ALA A 18 -17.13 18.69 -10.20
N GLN A 19 -16.64 19.80 -9.63
CA GLN A 19 -15.32 19.85 -9.02
C GLN A 19 -15.34 19.19 -7.65
N ASN A 20 -14.90 17.92 -7.60
CA ASN A 20 -14.66 17.21 -6.35
C ASN A 20 -13.27 17.55 -5.82
N ASP A 21 -13.17 17.77 -4.51
CA ASP A 21 -11.87 17.95 -3.85
C ASP A 21 -11.02 16.67 -3.94
N LEU A 22 -9.71 16.86 -3.97
CA LEU A 22 -8.73 15.79 -4.11
C LEU A 22 -8.00 15.56 -2.79
N LEU A 23 -7.75 14.29 -2.48
CA LEU A 23 -6.77 13.89 -1.47
C LEU A 23 -5.52 13.36 -2.18
N LEU A 24 -4.35 13.88 -1.83
CA LEU A 24 -3.08 13.53 -2.45
C LEU A 24 -2.10 12.96 -1.43
N LEU A 25 -1.41 11.89 -1.81
CA LEU A 25 -0.19 11.44 -1.15
C LEU A 25 1.01 11.96 -1.93
N LYS A 26 1.85 12.76 -1.27
CA LYS A 26 3.10 13.27 -1.87
C LYS A 26 4.35 12.69 -1.21
N ASP A 27 5.37 12.40 -2.01
CA ASP A 27 6.77 12.26 -1.58
C ASP A 27 7.48 13.57 -1.91
N LYS A 28 7.64 14.44 -0.91
CA LYS A 28 8.13 15.81 -1.06
C LYS A 28 7.33 16.60 -2.13
N THR A 29 7.86 16.71 -3.33
CA THR A 29 7.26 17.46 -4.45
C THR A 29 6.48 16.58 -5.42
N GLN A 30 6.66 15.26 -5.39
CA GLN A 30 6.03 14.33 -6.33
C GLN A 30 4.74 13.76 -5.76
N THR A 31 3.66 13.78 -6.56
CA THR A 31 2.40 13.12 -6.22
C THR A 31 2.53 11.62 -6.51
N LEU A 32 2.42 10.79 -5.48
CA LEU A 32 2.45 9.34 -5.61
C LEU A 32 1.06 8.76 -5.94
N GLN A 33 0.02 9.31 -5.32
CA GLN A 33 -1.34 8.82 -5.46
C GLN A 33 -2.36 9.93 -5.20
N THR A 34 -3.49 9.84 -5.88
CA THR A 34 -4.61 10.77 -5.81
C THR A 34 -5.88 9.98 -5.55
N TRP A 35 -6.73 10.48 -4.65
CA TRP A 35 -8.06 9.96 -4.37
C TRP A 35 -9.10 11.06 -4.53
N THR A 36 -10.27 10.67 -5.04
CA THR A 36 -11.48 11.48 -5.20
C THR A 36 -12.64 10.80 -4.47
N ASN A 37 -13.80 11.46 -4.41
CA ASN A 37 -15.04 10.81 -3.99
C ASN A 37 -15.30 9.53 -4.81
N GLY A 38 -15.64 8.45 -4.11
CA GLY A 38 -15.81 7.10 -4.65
C GLY A 38 -14.52 6.26 -4.71
N SER A 39 -13.35 6.84 -4.44
CA SER A 39 -12.09 6.08 -4.48
C SER A 39 -11.94 5.16 -3.26
N TYR A 40 -11.42 3.95 -3.49
CA TYR A 40 -10.99 3.07 -2.41
C TYR A 40 -9.67 3.55 -1.80
N ILE A 41 -9.58 3.56 -0.48
CA ILE A 41 -8.38 3.92 0.26
C ILE A 41 -8.14 2.95 1.41
N GLN A 42 -6.87 2.62 1.64
CA GLN A 42 -6.40 1.89 2.80
C GLN A 42 -5.27 2.68 3.42
N PHE A 43 -5.30 2.88 4.73
CA PHE A 43 -4.32 3.67 5.45
C PHE A 43 -4.23 3.21 6.91
N GLN A 44 -3.14 3.59 7.56
CA GLN A 44 -2.94 3.36 8.98
C GLN A 44 -3.39 4.61 9.74
N PHE A 45 -4.31 4.44 10.67
CA PHE A 45 -4.81 5.51 11.53
C PHE A 45 -3.80 5.89 12.63
N SER A 46 -4.02 7.01 13.30
CA SER A 46 -3.19 7.52 14.40
C SER A 46 -2.97 6.47 15.49
N SER A 47 -4.02 5.68 15.79
CA SER A 47 -4.04 4.53 16.70
C SER A 47 -3.22 3.32 16.24
N LYS A 48 -2.59 3.37 15.05
CA LYS A 48 -1.86 2.28 14.38
C LYS A 48 -2.73 1.15 13.81
N GLN A 49 -4.05 1.25 13.90
CA GLN A 49 -4.96 0.33 13.24
C GLN A 49 -5.00 0.61 11.73
N TRP A 50 -5.14 -0.44 10.93
CA TRP A 50 -5.38 -0.31 9.49
C TRP A 50 -6.86 -0.13 9.24
N ILE A 51 -7.20 0.90 8.49
CA ILE A 51 -8.55 1.24 8.07
C ILE A 51 -8.60 1.15 6.55
N GLU A 52 -9.66 0.55 6.04
CA GLU A 52 -9.95 0.53 4.62
C GLU A 52 -11.40 0.95 4.36
N GLY A 53 -11.65 1.54 3.20
CA GLY A 53 -12.92 2.19 2.96
C GLY A 53 -13.02 2.92 1.64
N ILE A 54 -14.21 3.46 1.37
CA ILE A 54 -14.49 4.31 0.22
C ILE A 54 -14.51 5.77 0.66
N VAL A 55 -13.73 6.62 0.01
CA VAL A 55 -13.74 8.07 0.24
C VAL A 55 -15.10 8.61 -0.19
N LYS A 56 -15.88 9.15 0.75
CA LYS A 56 -17.18 9.78 0.47
C LYS A 56 -17.07 11.27 0.26
N MET A 57 -16.16 11.91 0.99
CA MET A 57 -15.97 13.35 0.96
C MET A 57 -14.54 13.70 1.36
N VAL A 58 -13.94 14.65 0.66
CA VAL A 58 -12.73 15.37 1.09
C VAL A 58 -13.14 16.83 1.19
N ARG A 59 -12.88 17.49 2.32
CA ARG A 59 -13.18 18.91 2.51
C ARG A 59 -12.44 19.48 3.71
N ASN A 60 -11.87 20.67 3.60
CA ASN A 60 -11.23 21.41 4.71
C ASN A 60 -10.28 20.52 5.55
N ASP A 61 -9.34 19.84 4.88
CA ASP A 61 -8.39 18.91 5.53
C ASP A 61 -9.03 17.76 6.31
N SER A 62 -10.32 17.52 6.11
CA SER A 62 -11.06 16.39 6.63
C SER A 62 -11.42 15.43 5.50
N VAL A 63 -11.44 14.14 5.81
CA VAL A 63 -11.84 13.06 4.91
C VAL A 63 -12.91 12.25 5.61
N THR A 64 -14.02 12.03 4.91
CA THR A 64 -15.08 11.10 5.33
C THR A 64 -14.93 9.82 4.53
N ILE A 65 -14.82 8.70 5.22
CA ILE A 65 -14.58 7.38 4.68
C ILE A 65 -15.72 6.47 5.11
N ASP A 66 -16.34 5.78 4.15
CA ASP A 66 -17.27 4.70 4.42
C ASP A 66 -16.46 3.42 4.62
N GLN A 67 -16.31 3.02 5.88
CA GLN A 67 -15.45 1.91 6.26
C GLN A 67 -16.08 0.61 5.79
N ILE A 68 -15.29 -0.13 5.01
CA ILE A 68 -15.61 -1.48 4.59
C ILE A 68 -14.45 -2.39 4.99
N GLN A 69 -14.72 -3.67 5.20
CA GLN A 69 -13.66 -4.65 5.32
C GLN A 69 -13.92 -5.80 4.38
N VAL A 70 -12.99 -6.01 3.46
CA VAL A 70 -13.11 -7.05 2.44
C VAL A 70 -12.38 -8.28 2.94
N ARG A 71 -13.13 -9.36 3.18
CA ARG A 71 -12.58 -10.63 3.68
C ARG A 71 -12.87 -11.76 2.70
N GLN A 72 -11.96 -12.71 2.59
CA GLN A 72 -12.22 -13.96 1.91
C GLN A 72 -12.86 -14.94 2.89
N VAL A 73 -14.04 -15.46 2.53
CA VAL A 73 -14.80 -16.44 3.30
C VAL A 73 -15.06 -17.67 2.44
N GLY A 74 -15.13 -18.85 3.06
CA GLY A 74 -15.54 -20.05 2.34
C GLY A 74 -17.02 -19.97 1.99
N ASN A 75 -17.38 -20.27 0.74
CA ASN A 75 -18.77 -20.51 0.38
C ASN A 75 -19.22 -21.91 0.82
N GLN A 76 -20.49 -22.24 0.62
CA GLN A 76 -21.08 -23.53 1.00
C GLN A 76 -20.37 -24.76 0.38
N PHE A 77 -19.61 -24.56 -0.70
CA PHE A 77 -18.85 -25.61 -1.39
C PHE A 77 -17.34 -25.58 -1.05
N GLY A 78 -16.91 -24.75 -0.10
CA GLY A 78 -15.51 -24.65 0.33
C GLY A 78 -14.62 -23.80 -0.59
N PHE A 79 -15.16 -23.16 -1.63
CA PHE A 79 -14.41 -22.22 -2.47
C PHE A 79 -14.33 -20.85 -1.82
N ALA A 80 -13.25 -20.11 -2.11
CA ALA A 80 -13.09 -18.74 -1.65
C ALA A 80 -14.14 -17.82 -2.33
N SER A 81 -14.93 -17.15 -1.50
CA SER A 81 -15.82 -16.05 -1.87
C SER A 81 -15.36 -14.77 -1.16
N THR A 82 -15.73 -13.62 -1.69
CA THR A 82 -15.43 -12.33 -1.05
C THR A 82 -16.69 -11.82 -0.36
N ASP A 83 -16.57 -11.54 0.93
CA ASP A 83 -17.62 -10.90 1.72
C ASP A 83 -17.14 -9.52 2.20
N THR A 84 -18.04 -8.54 2.22
CA THR A 84 -17.73 -7.15 2.57
C THR A 84 -18.55 -6.71 3.77
N ALA A 85 -17.89 -6.53 4.91
CA ALA A 85 -18.52 -5.99 6.11
C ALA A 85 -18.50 -4.45 6.08
N HIS A 86 -19.64 -3.80 6.32
CA HIS A 86 -19.75 -2.34 6.40
C HIS A 86 -19.76 -1.89 7.87
N PHE A 87 -18.89 -0.93 8.21
CA PHE A 87 -18.76 -0.39 9.57
C PHE A 87 -19.29 1.04 9.70
N GLY A 88 -19.66 1.67 8.59
CA GLY A 88 -20.25 3.00 8.55
C GLY A 88 -19.24 4.13 8.33
N LEU A 89 -19.71 5.37 8.51
CA LEU A 89 -18.94 6.56 8.17
C LEU A 89 -17.94 6.93 9.27
N LEU A 90 -16.69 7.10 8.86
CA LEU A 90 -15.60 7.63 9.66
C LEU A 90 -15.19 9.00 9.11
N LYS A 91 -15.32 10.04 9.92
CA LYS A 91 -14.78 11.37 9.60
C LYS A 91 -13.49 11.57 10.39
N LEU A 92 -12.42 11.93 9.69
CA LEU A 92 -11.10 12.15 10.28
C LEU A 92 -10.39 13.32 9.62
N HIS A 93 -9.44 13.92 10.34
CA HIS A 93 -8.54 14.92 9.78
C HIS A 93 -7.39 14.24 9.03
N VAL A 94 -6.88 14.81 7.93
CA VAL A 94 -5.79 14.20 7.13
C VAL A 94 -4.52 13.93 7.94
N ASN A 95 -4.28 14.70 9.00
CA ASN A 95 -3.16 14.50 9.93
C ASN A 95 -3.31 13.25 10.82
N GLU A 96 -4.51 12.70 10.96
CA GLU A 96 -4.74 11.44 11.67
C GLU A 96 -4.35 10.22 10.82
N ILE A 97 -4.10 10.42 9.53
CA ILE A 97 -3.49 9.39 8.68
C ILE A 97 -2.01 9.27 9.07
N TYR A 98 -1.67 8.19 9.75
CA TYR A 98 -0.31 7.92 10.23
C TYR A 98 0.59 7.31 9.16
N GLY A 99 0.04 6.47 8.29
CA GLY A 99 0.83 5.80 7.26
C GLY A 99 0.00 5.28 6.10
N MET A 100 0.66 5.07 4.98
CA MET A 100 0.08 4.50 3.75
C MET A 100 0.74 3.19 3.41
N PRO A 101 0.03 2.21 2.83
CA PRO A 101 0.65 0.98 2.39
C PRO A 101 1.69 1.30 1.30
N LYS A 102 2.90 0.75 1.44
CA LYS A 102 3.90 0.89 0.38
C LYS A 102 3.45 -0.01 -0.75
N ARG A 103 3.27 0.55 -1.96
CA ARG A 103 2.97 -0.25 -3.16
C ARG A 103 4.03 -1.35 -3.26
N ARG A 104 3.60 -2.61 -3.34
CA ARG A 104 4.51 -3.75 -3.42
C ARG A 104 5.49 -3.50 -4.56
N SER A 105 6.75 -3.27 -4.21
CA SER A 105 7.85 -3.20 -5.16
C SER A 105 8.43 -4.60 -5.24
N GLY A 106 8.59 -5.14 -6.44
CA GLY A 106 9.26 -6.42 -6.68
C GLY A 106 10.78 -6.39 -6.40
N ASN A 107 11.28 -5.41 -5.65
CA ASN A 107 12.70 -5.26 -5.36
C ASN A 107 13.17 -6.29 -4.33
N ILE A 108 13.53 -7.47 -4.83
CA ILE A 108 14.03 -8.65 -4.11
C ILE A 108 15.37 -8.43 -3.40
N ILE A 109 16.13 -7.41 -3.80
CA ILE A 109 17.41 -7.06 -3.19
C ILE A 109 17.16 -6.31 -1.88
N SER A 110 16.34 -5.26 -1.96
CA SER A 110 16.04 -4.40 -0.79
C SER A 110 15.23 -5.10 0.31
N SER A 111 14.52 -6.18 -0.02
CA SER A 111 13.80 -7.01 0.95
C SER A 111 14.69 -8.07 1.61
N GLY A 112 15.95 -8.20 1.15
CA GLY A 112 16.86 -9.26 1.57
C GLY A 112 16.52 -10.64 1.04
N ALA A 113 15.45 -10.78 0.24
CA ALA A 113 14.97 -12.06 -0.27
C ALA A 113 16.00 -12.75 -1.17
N LEU A 114 16.70 -11.99 -2.02
CA LEU A 114 17.75 -12.54 -2.89
C LEU A 114 18.88 -13.19 -2.08
N PHE A 115 19.33 -12.53 -1.01
CA PHE A 115 20.42 -13.03 -0.16
C PHE A 115 20.00 -14.24 0.67
N GLN A 116 18.77 -14.23 1.20
CA GLN A 116 18.22 -15.38 1.92
C GLN A 116 18.05 -16.59 0.99
N LEU A 117 17.52 -16.38 -0.22
CA LEU A 117 17.36 -17.46 -1.20
C LEU A 117 18.71 -17.99 -1.68
N GLY A 118 19.65 -17.11 -2.05
CA GLY A 118 20.98 -17.52 -2.50
C GLY A 118 21.76 -18.28 -1.42
N GLY A 119 21.86 -17.71 -0.22
CA GLY A 119 22.56 -18.35 0.90
C GLY A 119 21.88 -19.65 1.34
N GLY A 120 20.56 -19.64 1.49
CA GLY A 120 19.78 -20.82 1.89
C GLY A 120 19.85 -21.95 0.87
N ALA A 121 19.72 -21.64 -0.43
CA ALA A 121 19.82 -22.63 -1.49
C ALA A 121 21.22 -23.24 -1.57
N TYR A 122 22.28 -22.43 -1.43
CA TYR A 122 23.64 -22.94 -1.39
C TYR A 122 23.88 -23.87 -0.20
N ILE A 123 23.44 -23.47 1.01
CA ILE A 123 23.55 -24.32 2.21
C ILE A 123 22.85 -25.64 1.98
N LEU A 124 21.59 -25.62 1.52
CA LEU A 124 20.81 -26.82 1.29
C LEU A 124 21.48 -27.74 0.27
N LEU A 125 21.95 -27.17 -0.85
CA LEU A 125 22.62 -27.93 -1.90
C LEU A 125 23.96 -28.51 -1.44
N ASN A 126 24.77 -27.74 -0.71
CA ASN A 126 26.04 -28.19 -0.17
C ASN A 126 25.83 -29.33 0.83
N VAL A 127 24.92 -29.17 1.79
CA VAL A 127 24.58 -30.22 2.77
C VAL A 127 24.09 -31.49 2.08
N ALA A 128 23.16 -31.37 1.12
CA ALA A 128 22.64 -32.52 0.40
C ALA A 128 23.75 -33.26 -0.37
N ASN A 129 24.60 -32.53 -1.09
CA ASN A 129 25.71 -33.12 -1.83
C ASN A 129 26.75 -33.77 -0.91
N SER A 130 27.09 -33.15 0.22
CA SER A 130 28.02 -33.74 1.19
C SER A 130 27.49 -35.05 1.78
N LEU A 131 26.19 -35.10 2.11
CA LEU A 131 25.56 -36.32 2.60
C LEU A 131 25.54 -37.44 1.54
N ILE A 132 25.21 -37.11 0.29
CA ILE A 132 25.20 -38.08 -0.82
C ILE A 132 26.61 -38.65 -1.09
N LYS A 133 27.64 -37.81 -1.00
CA LYS A 133 29.03 -38.21 -1.25
C LYS A 133 29.74 -38.80 -0.04
N GLY A 134 29.09 -38.84 1.12
CA GLY A 134 29.71 -39.28 2.38
C GLY A 134 30.82 -38.34 2.88
N GLU A 135 30.81 -37.08 2.44
CA GLU A 135 31.77 -36.06 2.87
C GLU A 135 31.31 -35.39 4.18
N ALA A 136 32.27 -34.94 4.99
CA ALA A 136 31.96 -34.16 6.18
C ALA A 136 31.33 -32.80 5.79
N VAL A 137 30.08 -32.59 6.20
CA VAL A 137 29.32 -31.35 5.96
C VAL A 137 30.06 -30.12 6.52
N PHE A 138 30.67 -30.25 7.70
CA PHE A 138 31.45 -29.19 8.34
C PHE A 138 32.96 -29.36 8.19
N GLY A 139 33.40 -30.11 7.17
CA GLY A 139 34.83 -30.25 6.85
C GLY A 139 35.43 -28.94 6.32
N PRO A 140 36.77 -28.75 6.37
CA PRO A 140 37.42 -27.50 5.97
C PRO A 140 37.07 -27.04 4.55
N GLN A 141 36.87 -27.98 3.61
CA GLN A 141 36.46 -27.66 2.24
C GLN A 141 35.04 -27.09 2.11
N ASN A 142 34.12 -27.48 3.01
CA ASN A 142 32.71 -27.08 2.96
C ASN A 142 32.40 -25.94 3.93
N LEU A 143 33.13 -25.86 5.05
CA LEU A 143 32.91 -24.91 6.13
C LEU A 143 33.04 -23.46 5.67
N THR A 144 34.02 -23.15 4.81
CA THR A 144 34.20 -21.81 4.25
C THR A 144 33.00 -21.39 3.38
N GLY A 145 32.54 -22.29 2.50
CA GLY A 145 31.38 -22.03 1.64
C GLY A 145 30.08 -21.87 2.43
N LEU A 146 29.86 -22.76 3.41
CA LEU A 146 28.73 -22.68 4.34
C LEU A 146 28.77 -21.41 5.19
N GLY A 147 29.96 -21.00 5.65
CA GLY A 147 30.15 -19.75 6.39
C GLY A 147 29.79 -18.51 5.58
N ILE A 148 30.23 -18.44 4.32
CA ILE A 148 29.88 -17.34 3.40
C ILE A 148 28.37 -17.33 3.14
N ALA A 149 27.79 -18.48 2.82
CA ALA A 149 26.36 -18.60 2.53
C ALA A 149 25.50 -18.26 3.76
N GLY A 150 25.91 -18.70 4.95
CA GLY A 150 25.30 -18.33 6.22
C GLY A 150 25.38 -16.83 6.49
N GLY A 151 26.54 -16.21 6.20
CA GLY A 151 26.72 -14.77 6.26
C GLY A 151 25.72 -14.01 5.39
N PHE A 152 25.56 -14.39 4.12
CA PHE A 152 24.57 -13.79 3.22
C PHE A 152 23.13 -14.00 3.69
N PHE A 153 22.80 -15.17 4.21
CA PHE A 153 21.48 -15.45 4.75
C PHE A 153 21.14 -14.50 5.92
N ILE A 154 22.06 -14.35 6.89
CA ILE A 154 21.91 -13.44 8.03
C ILE A 154 21.80 -11.99 7.54
N LEU A 155 22.62 -11.58 6.59
CA LEU A 155 22.60 -10.24 6.01
C LEU A 155 21.24 -9.95 5.35
N GLY A 156 20.68 -10.94 4.65
CA GLY A 156 19.33 -10.90 4.12
C GLY A 156 18.24 -10.78 5.19
N LYS A 157 18.39 -11.44 6.35
CA LYS A 157 17.46 -11.30 7.50
C LYS A 157 17.50 -9.90 8.11
N VAL A 158 18.69 -9.30 8.22
CA VAL A 158 18.86 -7.92 8.71
C VAL A 158 18.22 -6.93 7.73
N LEU A 159 18.45 -7.08 6.42
CA LEU A 159 17.78 -6.28 5.39
C LEU A 159 16.26 -6.39 5.47
N GLN A 160 15.72 -7.59 5.63
CA GLN A 160 14.29 -7.81 5.79
C GLN A 160 13.72 -7.08 7.01
N SER A 161 14.43 -7.13 8.15
CA SER A 161 13.98 -6.47 9.39
C SER A 161 13.94 -4.95 9.28
N THR A 162 14.85 -4.35 8.51
CA THR A 162 14.88 -2.90 8.28
C THR A 162 13.93 -2.43 7.16
N HIS A 163 13.40 -3.37 6.36
CA HIS A 163 12.51 -3.05 5.26
C HIS A 163 11.11 -2.66 5.73
N LYS A 164 10.79 -1.37 5.63
CA LYS A 164 9.44 -0.86 5.95
C LYS A 164 8.44 -1.24 4.86
N THR A 165 7.33 -1.84 5.28
CA THR A 165 6.18 -2.24 4.43
C THR A 165 5.17 -1.10 4.20
N TYR A 166 5.35 0.03 4.88
CA TYR A 166 4.46 1.19 4.80
C TYR A 166 5.25 2.50 4.74
N LEU A 167 4.61 3.52 4.19
CA LEU A 167 5.08 4.89 4.11
C LEU A 167 4.56 5.63 5.34
N LYS A 168 5.45 6.05 6.25
CA LYS A 168 5.06 6.83 7.43
C LYS A 168 4.90 8.30 7.07
N MET A 169 3.80 8.92 7.48
CA MET A 169 3.59 10.36 7.29
C MET A 169 4.57 11.18 8.14
N GLY A 170 5.05 12.30 7.60
CA GLY A 170 6.04 13.16 8.24
C GLY A 170 6.67 14.18 7.29
N SER A 171 7.97 14.43 7.42
CA SER A 171 8.68 15.41 6.58
C SER A 171 8.77 14.98 5.11
N ARG A 172 8.95 13.68 4.86
CA ARG A 172 9.08 13.10 3.52
C ARG A 172 7.73 12.86 2.85
N TYR A 173 6.84 12.12 3.52
CA TYR A 173 5.53 11.75 2.98
C TYR A 173 4.43 12.57 3.64
N LYS A 174 3.57 13.18 2.85
CA LYS A 174 2.48 14.04 3.35
C LYS A 174 1.17 13.74 2.64
N MET A 175 0.09 13.81 3.41
CA MET A 175 -1.27 13.88 2.90
C MET A 175 -1.67 15.34 2.74
N ILE A 176 -2.20 15.69 1.57
CA ILE A 176 -2.59 17.07 1.24
C ILE A 176 -3.98 17.03 0.60
N THR A 177 -4.86 17.95 0.99
CA THR A 177 -6.12 18.17 0.28
C THR A 177 -5.96 19.29 -0.74
N ILE A 178 -6.57 19.15 -1.91
CA ILE A 178 -6.71 20.23 -2.89
C ILE A 178 -8.19 20.47 -3.10
N GLN A 179 -8.61 21.70 -2.86
CA GLN A 179 -9.98 22.13 -3.13
C GLN A 179 -10.06 22.58 -4.58
N LEU A 180 -10.91 21.93 -5.36
CA LEU A 180 -11.04 22.22 -6.80
C LEU A 180 -12.20 23.18 -7.11
N GLY A 181 -13.11 23.42 -6.14
CA GLY A 181 -14.24 24.35 -6.24
C GLY A 181 -14.08 25.58 -5.35
N THR A 182 -14.74 26.69 -5.75
CA THR A 182 -14.60 28.03 -5.16
C THR A 182 -14.83 28.06 -3.65
N ASN A 183 -13.86 28.63 -2.92
CA ASN A 183 -14.04 29.14 -1.56
C ASN A 183 -15.29 30.05 -1.47
N PRO A 184 -16.02 30.07 -0.34
CA PRO A 184 -17.04 31.09 -0.10
C PRO A 184 -16.46 32.50 -0.16
#